data_AF-A0A2W1N8E5-F1
#
_entry.id   AF-A0A2W1N8E5-F1
#
_cell.length_a   1.000
_cell.length_b   1.000
_cell.length_c   1.000
_cell.angle_alpha   90.00
_cell.angle_beta   90.00
_cell.angle_gamma   90.00
#
_symmetry.space_group_name_H-M   'P 1'
#
loop_
_entity.id
_entity.type
_entity.pdbx_description
1 polymer ?
#
loop_
_entity_poly.entity_id
_entity_poly.type
_entity_poly.pdbx_seq_one_letter_code
_entity_poly.pdbx_strand_id
1 'polypeptide(L)'
;MAKKFDKDSFSGTLIVVLAVSLICSVIVAGAVVGLKPIQEKQKLQDKQGYILSVAGLMDKNTDISKTFAERIEQRVVDLATGEYVADAPKDFSARVAGKDPAQSIQIKPEDDLAGIKSRAKYTEVYLVKGED
;
A
#
# COMPACT_ATOMS: atom_id res chain seq x y z
N MET A 1 16.14 -49.05 -21.50
CA MET A 1 16.28 -48.20 -22.70
C MET A 1 15.93 -46.78 -22.30
N ALA A 2 16.91 -45.88 -22.18
CA ALA A 2 16.65 -44.49 -21.83
C ALA A 2 16.11 -43.77 -23.08
N LYS A 3 14.86 -43.28 -23.01
CA LYS A 3 14.24 -42.49 -24.07
C LYS A 3 15.04 -41.19 -24.24
N LYS A 4 15.74 -41.06 -25.36
CA LYS A 4 16.56 -39.89 -25.70
C LYS A 4 15.63 -38.67 -25.78
N PHE A 5 15.74 -37.75 -24.82
CA PHE A 5 14.94 -36.53 -24.78
C PHE A 5 15.54 -35.53 -25.77
N ASP A 6 14.86 -35.34 -26.90
CA ASP A 6 15.33 -34.46 -27.97
C ASP A 6 14.91 -33.01 -27.69
N LYS A 7 15.85 -32.23 -27.12
CA LYS A 7 15.62 -30.87 -26.62
C LYS A 7 15.24 -29.87 -27.72
N ASP A 8 15.68 -30.13 -28.95
CA ASP A 8 15.48 -29.24 -30.11
C ASP A 8 14.25 -29.63 -30.94
N SER A 9 13.49 -30.64 -30.50
CA SER A 9 12.19 -30.99 -31.09
C SER A 9 11.07 -30.10 -30.55
N PHE A 10 10.02 -29.85 -31.33
CA PHE A 10 8.83 -29.10 -30.91
C PHE A 10 8.26 -29.60 -29.56
N SER A 11 8.21 -30.92 -29.37
CA SER A 11 7.77 -31.53 -28.10
C SER A 11 8.77 -31.31 -26.95
N GLY A 12 10.08 -31.31 -27.23
CA GLY A 12 11.13 -31.01 -26.26
C GLY A 12 11.06 -29.57 -25.77
N THR A 13 10.92 -28.60 -26.68
CA THR A 13 10.76 -27.18 -26.33
C THR A 13 9.49 -26.93 -25.50
N LEU A 14 8.36 -27.56 -25.86
CA LEU A 14 7.12 -27.41 -25.10
C LEU A 14 7.26 -27.91 -23.65
N ILE A 15 7.90 -29.07 -23.44
CA ILE A 15 8.12 -29.62 -22.09
C ILE A 15 9.05 -28.73 -21.27
N VAL A 16 10.10 -28.18 -21.88
CA VAL A 16 11.03 -27.27 -21.19
C VAL A 16 10.33 -25.98 -20.77
N VAL A 17 9.56 -25.36 -21.66
CA VAL A 17 8.79 -24.14 -21.35
C VAL A 17 7.79 -24.40 -20.23
N LEU A 18 7.06 -25.53 -20.28
CA LEU A 18 6.13 -25.90 -19.22
C LEU A 18 6.84 -26.12 -17.87
N ALA A 19 7.98 -26.82 -17.86
CA ALA A 19 8.75 -27.04 -16.63
C ALA A 19 9.27 -25.74 -16.03
N VAL A 20 9.86 -24.85 -16.85
CA VAL A 20 10.36 -23.54 -16.38
C VAL A 20 9.20 -22.67 -15.90
N SER A 21 8.09 -22.62 -16.65
CA SER A 21 6.91 -21.83 -16.26
C SER A 21 6.32 -22.28 -14.92
N LEU A 22 6.26 -23.59 -14.67
CA LEU A 22 5.77 -24.17 -13.42
C LEU A 22 6.69 -23.82 -12.25
N ILE A 23 8.01 -23.96 -12.41
CA ILE A 23 8.99 -23.61 -11.37
C ILE A 23 8.92 -22.12 -11.04
N CYS A 24 8.87 -21.27 -12.07
CA CYS A 24 8.74 -19.83 -11.89
C CYS A 24 7.44 -19.45 -11.18
N SER A 25 6.30 -20.07 -11.52
CA SER A 25 5.02 -19.77 -10.86
C SER A 25 5.04 -20.15 -9.38
N VAL A 26 5.63 -21.30 -9.03
CA VAL A 26 5.73 -21.76 -7.63
C VAL A 26 6.63 -20.83 -6.81
N ILE A 27 7.78 -20.42 -7.33
CA ILE A 27 8.70 -19.50 -6.64
C ILE A 27 8.05 -18.13 -6.42
N VAL A 28 7.41 -17.56 -7.46
CA VAL A 28 6.74 -16.25 -7.37
C VAL A 28 5.55 -16.32 -6.41
N ALA A 29 4.70 -17.35 -6.50
CA ALA A 29 3.57 -17.52 -5.60
C ALA A 29 4.03 -17.65 -4.13
N GLY A 30 5.09 -18.43 -3.88
CA GLY A 30 5.67 -18.60 -2.54
C GLY A 30 6.21 -17.29 -1.95
N ALA A 31 6.96 -16.51 -2.74
CA ALA A 31 7.46 -15.21 -2.31
C ALA A 31 6.33 -14.22 -2.00
N VAL A 32 5.29 -14.21 -2.82
CA VAL A 32 4.13 -13.33 -2.65
C VAL A 32 3.35 -13.64 -1.37
N VAL A 33 3.08 -14.91 -1.07
CA VAL A 33 2.29 -15.27 0.13
C VAL A 33 3.10 -15.17 1.42
N GLY A 34 4.40 -15.48 1.38
CA GLY A 34 5.25 -15.43 2.57
C GLY A 34 5.63 -14.01 2.99
N LEU A 35 5.88 -13.12 2.03
CA LEU A 35 6.47 -11.81 2.32
C LEU A 35 5.44 -10.69 2.46
N LYS A 36 4.28 -10.78 1.79
CA LYS A 36 3.19 -9.79 1.91
C LYS A 36 2.75 -9.50 3.37
N PRO A 37 2.48 -10.49 4.23
CA PRO A 37 1.98 -10.19 5.59
C PRO A 37 3.02 -9.47 6.45
N ILE A 38 4.31 -9.77 6.27
CA ILE A 38 5.40 -9.09 6.99
C ILE A 38 5.53 -7.64 6.51
N GLN A 39 5.45 -7.43 5.19
CA GLN A 39 5.52 -6.10 4.60
C GLN A 39 4.36 -5.21 5.05
N GLU A 40 3.15 -5.74 5.22
CA GLU A 40 1.99 -4.96 5.68
C GLU A 40 2.17 -4.48 7.12
N LYS A 41 2.63 -5.35 8.02
CA LYS A 41 2.91 -4.98 9.41
C LYS A 41 4.01 -3.93 9.52
N GLN A 42 5.12 -4.13 8.80
CA GLN A 42 6.22 -3.17 8.81
C GLN A 42 5.81 -1.84 8.19
N LYS A 43 5.07 -1.84 7.07
CA LYS A 43 4.54 -0.60 6.47
C LYS A 43 3.66 0.19 7.43
N LEU A 44 2.85 -0.49 8.26
CA LEU A 44 2.04 0.19 9.26
C LEU A 44 2.91 0.84 10.34
N GLN A 45 3.89 0.10 10.87
CA GLN A 45 4.80 0.62 11.88
C GLN A 45 5.66 1.78 11.36
N ASP A 46 6.18 1.66 10.13
CA ASP A 46 6.98 2.71 9.49
C ASP A 46 6.15 3.98 9.26
N LYS A 47 4.90 3.84 8.81
CA LYS A 47 3.97 4.97 8.66
C LYS A 47 3.74 5.68 9.99
N GLN A 48 3.42 4.91 11.03
CA GLN A 48 3.19 5.45 12.38
C GLN A 48 4.45 6.12 12.92
N GLY A 49 5.62 5.51 12.76
CA GLY A 49 6.91 6.07 13.16
C GLY A 49 7.22 7.37 12.43
N TYR A 50 6.97 7.43 11.11
CA TYR A 50 7.16 8.66 10.34
C TYR A 50 6.22 9.77 10.80
N ILE A 51 4.93 9.47 11.02
CA ILE A 51 3.96 10.45 11.54
C ILE A 51 4.41 10.98 12.92
N LEU A 52 4.83 10.10 13.83
CA LEU A 52 5.36 10.50 15.14
C LEU A 52 6.65 11.31 15.03
N SER A 53 7.52 11.00 14.08
CA SER A 53 8.76 11.74 13.84
C SER A 53 8.49 13.18 13.36
N VAL A 54 7.54 13.36 12.45
CA VAL A 54 7.11 14.67 11.94
C VAL A 54 6.37 15.46 13.03
N ALA A 55 5.63 14.77 13.89
CA ALA A 55 4.97 15.35 15.06
C ALA A 55 5.94 15.68 16.22
N GLY A 56 7.21 15.29 16.14
CA GLY A 56 8.19 15.50 17.23
C GLY A 56 7.98 14.61 18.46
N LEU A 57 7.19 13.52 18.33
CA LEU A 57 6.82 12.61 19.41
C LEU A 57 7.69 11.33 19.45
N MET A 58 8.77 11.29 18.66
CA MET A 58 9.64 10.11 18.54
C MET A 58 10.82 10.21 19.51
N ASP A 59 10.80 9.41 20.58
CA ASP A 59 11.91 9.25 21.53
C ASP A 59 12.62 7.90 21.32
N LYS A 60 13.84 7.76 21.86
CA LYS A 60 14.68 6.56 21.67
C LYS A 60 14.08 5.28 22.25
N ASN A 61 13.06 5.40 23.10
CA ASN A 61 12.40 4.28 23.77
C ASN A 61 10.86 4.30 23.61
N THR A 62 10.34 5.03 22.62
CA THR A 62 8.91 5.17 22.39
C THR A 62 8.34 3.92 21.71
N ASP A 63 7.29 3.34 22.30
CA ASP A 63 6.46 2.36 21.61
C ASP A 63 5.59 3.08 20.57
N ILE A 64 6.01 2.99 19.30
CA ILE A 64 5.36 3.62 18.14
C ILE A 64 3.87 3.35 18.10
N SER A 65 3.46 2.10 18.35
CA SER A 65 2.05 1.70 18.19
C SER A 65 1.19 2.30 19.30
N LYS A 66 1.72 2.31 20.53
CA LYS A 66 1.04 2.84 21.71
C LYS A 66 0.92 4.36 21.65
N THR A 67 2.04 5.06 21.39
CA THR A 67 2.05 6.52 21.33
C THR A 67 1.23 7.04 20.15
N PHE A 68 1.21 6.32 19.03
CA PHE A 68 0.30 6.65 17.93
C PHE A 68 -1.17 6.55 18.36
N ALA A 69 -1.57 5.48 19.04
CA ALA A 69 -2.95 5.32 19.50
C ALA A 69 -3.38 6.36 20.56
N GLU A 70 -2.44 6.81 21.40
CA GLU A 70 -2.70 7.78 22.47
C GLU A 70 -2.70 9.23 21.98
N ARG A 71 -1.75 9.58 21.09
CA ARG A 71 -1.49 10.97 20.70
C ARG A 71 -1.98 11.33 19.29
N ILE A 72 -2.26 10.35 18.43
CA ILE A 72 -2.68 10.60 17.05
C ILE A 72 -4.15 10.24 16.86
N GLU A 73 -4.91 11.21 16.37
CA GLU A 73 -6.30 11.01 15.98
C GLU A 73 -6.45 11.11 14.47
N GLN A 74 -6.77 9.97 13.84
CA GLN A 74 -7.07 9.93 12.42
C GLN A 74 -8.48 10.49 12.17
N ARG A 75 -8.57 11.43 11.23
CA ARG A 75 -9.82 11.98 10.71
C ARG A 75 -9.80 11.90 9.18
N VAL A 76 -10.97 11.90 8.58
CA VAL A 76 -11.11 11.99 7.12
C VAL A 76 -11.75 13.30 6.78
N VAL A 77 -11.23 13.97 5.77
CA VAL A 77 -11.65 15.29 5.30
C VAL A 77 -12.06 15.19 3.84
N ASP A 78 -13.14 15.87 3.48
CA ASP A 78 -13.52 16.08 2.08
C ASP A 78 -12.65 17.18 1.47
N LEU A 79 -11.94 16.88 0.37
CA LEU A 79 -11.07 17.84 -0.29
C LEU A 79 -11.82 18.95 -1.06
N ALA A 80 -13.12 18.79 -1.30
CA ALA A 80 -13.94 19.81 -1.93
C ALA A 80 -14.45 20.85 -0.93
N THR A 81 -14.88 20.41 0.27
CA THR A 81 -15.47 21.30 1.28
C THR A 81 -14.52 21.66 2.41
N GLY A 82 -13.50 20.84 2.66
CA GLY A 82 -12.62 20.95 3.82
C GLY A 82 -13.24 20.45 5.13
N GLU A 83 -14.44 19.88 5.09
CA GLU A 83 -15.14 19.41 6.28
C GLU A 83 -14.75 17.97 6.67
N TYR A 84 -14.83 17.67 7.96
CA TYR A 84 -14.62 16.32 8.48
C TYR A 84 -15.79 15.42 8.16
N VAL A 85 -15.49 14.21 7.67
CA VAL A 85 -16.48 13.16 7.46
C VAL A 85 -16.64 12.38 8.76
N ALA A 86 -17.81 12.53 9.41
CA ALA A 86 -18.09 11.93 10.71
C ALA A 86 -18.08 10.39 10.71
N ASP A 87 -18.57 9.76 9.62
CA ASP A 87 -18.74 8.31 9.52
C ASP A 87 -17.67 7.63 8.65
N ALA A 88 -16.47 8.20 8.60
CA ALA A 88 -15.41 7.63 7.79
C ALA A 88 -14.84 6.33 8.40
N PRO A 89 -14.55 5.30 7.57
CA PRO A 89 -13.87 4.09 8.04
C PRO A 89 -12.50 4.43 8.65
N LYS A 90 -12.17 3.82 9.79
CA LYS A 90 -10.84 3.97 10.41
C LYS A 90 -9.70 3.48 9.50
N ASP A 91 -9.99 2.50 8.65
CA ASP A 91 -9.05 1.93 7.69
C ASP A 91 -9.06 2.65 6.32
N PHE A 92 -9.66 3.85 6.24
CA PHE A 92 -9.69 4.61 5.00
C PHE A 92 -8.27 4.97 4.55
N SER A 93 -8.01 4.82 3.24
CA SER A 93 -6.78 5.25 2.61
C SER A 93 -7.05 6.00 1.31
N ALA A 94 -6.67 7.26 1.26
CA ALA A 94 -6.73 8.14 0.09
C ALA A 94 -5.97 7.54 -1.09
N ARG A 95 -4.90 6.78 -0.84
CA ARG A 95 -4.13 6.13 -1.90
C ARG A 95 -4.93 5.05 -2.63
N VAL A 96 -5.78 4.33 -1.91
CA VAL A 96 -6.67 3.31 -2.49
C VAL A 96 -7.85 4.00 -3.14
N ALA A 97 -8.49 4.94 -2.45
CA ALA A 97 -9.61 5.72 -2.95
C ALA A 97 -9.27 6.52 -4.22
N GLY A 98 -8.04 7.01 -4.36
CA GLY A 98 -7.57 7.75 -5.54
C GLY A 98 -7.42 6.90 -6.80
N LYS A 99 -7.37 5.57 -6.65
CA LYS A 99 -7.36 4.62 -7.78
C LYS A 99 -8.75 4.13 -8.17
N ASP A 100 -9.75 4.30 -7.30
CA ASP A 100 -11.12 3.91 -7.55
C ASP A 100 -11.86 5.03 -8.29
N PRO A 101 -12.39 4.81 -9.52
CA PRO A 101 -13.16 5.81 -10.25
C PRO A 101 -14.37 6.36 -9.49
N ALA A 102 -14.96 5.60 -8.57
CA ALA A 102 -16.12 6.06 -7.79
C ALA A 102 -15.73 7.06 -6.68
N GLN A 103 -14.54 6.88 -6.11
CA GLN A 103 -14.03 7.65 -4.97
C GLN A 103 -12.93 8.66 -5.37
N SER A 104 -12.63 8.77 -6.66
CA SER A 104 -11.65 9.71 -7.21
C SER A 104 -12.27 10.72 -8.16
N ILE A 105 -11.51 11.78 -8.41
CA ILE A 105 -11.78 12.82 -9.39
C ILE A 105 -10.58 12.84 -10.33
N GLN A 106 -10.85 12.80 -11.63
CA GLN A 106 -9.81 12.96 -12.63
C GLN A 106 -9.39 14.42 -12.70
N ILE A 107 -8.09 14.66 -12.55
CA ILE A 107 -7.50 15.99 -12.63
C ILE A 107 -7.22 16.27 -14.10
N LYS A 108 -7.56 17.47 -14.55
CA LYS A 108 -7.22 17.88 -15.91
C LYS A 108 -5.70 18.02 -16.04
N PRO A 109 -5.11 17.74 -17.22
CA PRO A 109 -3.66 17.85 -17.41
C PRO A 109 -3.10 19.24 -17.08
N GLU A 110 -3.91 20.28 -17.25
CA GLU A 110 -3.57 21.68 -16.94
C GLU A 110 -3.46 21.97 -15.43
N ASP A 111 -4.19 21.22 -14.60
CA ASP A 111 -4.23 21.38 -13.15
C ASP A 111 -3.33 20.36 -12.41
N ASP A 112 -2.74 19.41 -13.14
CA ASP A 112 -1.96 18.30 -12.57
C ASP A 112 -0.47 18.67 -12.39
N LEU A 113 -0.20 19.59 -11.46
CA LEU A 113 1.17 20.00 -11.11
C LEU A 113 2.01 18.86 -10.51
N ALA A 114 1.36 17.84 -9.93
CA ALA A 114 2.01 16.73 -9.24
C ALA A 114 2.14 15.46 -10.10
N GLY A 115 1.58 15.44 -11.31
CA GLY A 115 1.60 14.28 -12.22
C GLY A 115 0.80 13.07 -11.70
N ILE A 116 -0.19 13.29 -10.83
CA ILE A 116 -0.95 12.23 -10.15
C ILE A 116 -2.16 11.74 -10.95
N LYS A 117 -2.60 12.47 -11.98
CA LYS A 117 -3.73 12.19 -12.89
C LYS A 117 -5.12 12.10 -12.25
N SER A 118 -5.23 11.45 -11.11
CA SER A 118 -6.45 11.32 -10.32
C SER A 118 -6.17 11.59 -8.85
N ARG A 119 -7.15 12.20 -8.17
CA ARG A 119 -7.11 12.50 -6.74
C ARG A 119 -8.32 11.89 -6.07
N ALA A 120 -8.16 11.34 -4.86
CA ALA A 120 -9.31 10.92 -4.06
C ALA A 120 -10.22 12.12 -3.72
N LYS A 121 -11.51 11.87 -3.50
CA LYS A 121 -12.47 12.87 -2.98
C LYS A 121 -12.18 13.20 -1.51
N TYR A 122 -11.87 12.16 -0.75
CA TYR A 122 -11.59 12.24 0.67
C TYR A 122 -10.12 11.95 0.96
N THR A 123 -9.58 12.57 2.01
CA THR A 123 -8.22 12.31 2.49
C THR A 123 -8.19 12.04 3.99
N GLU A 124 -7.32 11.14 4.43
CA GLU A 124 -6.96 11.01 5.83
C GLU A 124 -6.05 12.17 6.27
N VAL A 125 -6.29 12.67 7.48
CA VAL A 125 -5.46 13.62 8.21
C VAL A 125 -5.20 13.09 9.61
N TYR A 126 -4.02 13.36 10.15
CA TYR A 126 -3.58 12.90 11.46
C TYR A 126 -3.45 14.10 12.39
N LEU A 127 -4.38 14.23 13.33
CA LEU A 127 -4.35 15.28 14.33
C LEU A 127 -3.46 14.84 15.48
N VAL A 128 -2.47 15.67 15.81
CA VAL A 128 -1.62 15.47 16.98
C VAL A 128 -2.33 16.08 18.18
N LYS A 129 -2.68 15.25 19.17
CA LYS A 129 -3.18 15.73 20.46
C LYS A 129 -2.00 16.32 21.24
N GLY A 130 -1.90 17.64 21.22
CA GLY A 130 -1.03 18.40 22.10
C GLY A 130 -1.45 18.21 23.56
N GLU A 131 -0.49 18.36 24.46
CA GLU A 131 -0.78 18.62 25.88
C GLU A 131 -1.30 20.05 26.01
N ASP A 132 -2.60 20.24 25.81
CA ASP A 132 -3.37 21.35 26.39
C ASP A 132 -4.35 20.77 27.42
#